data_AF-A0A2G9NG06-F1
#
_entry.id   AF-A0A2G9NG06-F1
#
_cell.length_a   1.000
_cell.length_b   1.000
_cell.length_c   1.000
_cell.angle_alpha   90.00
_cell.angle_beta   90.00
_cell.angle_gamma   90.00
#
_symmetry.space_group_name_H-M   'P 1'
#
loop_
_entity.id
_entity.type
_entity.pdbx_description
1 polymer ?
#
loop_
_entity_poly.entity_id
_entity_poly.type
_entity_poly.pdbx_seq_one_letter_code
_entity_poly.pdbx_strand_id
1 'polypeptide(L)'
;MPKRIPEETREEIKRLYDSGNGISPAEIARQTGVSYGSVYGMTRARQRINPETGKTFASQTEYGDYLTRQRINPETDKPFASRGEYLEFRTRQRINPETDKPFASRGEYLEFRARQRINPETDKPFASEKEYEDYLVRQKVNPETGKTFASQTEYGDYLTRQRINPETDKPFASRGEYLEFRVRQKVNPETGEHFKSLSERQGYLARQRINPETDKPFASQKEYLEFRARQRINPETDKPFASQGEYEGYSARQRSQKVRNRELGDFIRRRLKWIGLNQSWLAEEIGVSRQAVNLYVAGKSTPRGENLRRLLSALDIKESTNLPKSLEDLIEERL
;
A
#
# COMPACT_ATOMS: atom_id res chain seq x y z
N MET A 1 -0.35 -10.11 -24.76
CA MET A 1 -0.08 -9.07 -23.74
C MET A 1 0.91 -8.06 -24.31
N PRO A 2 0.70 -6.74 -24.22
CA PRO A 2 1.72 -5.79 -24.66
C PRO A 2 2.94 -5.93 -23.75
N LYS A 3 4.08 -6.37 -24.33
CA LYS A 3 5.36 -6.47 -23.62
C LYS A 3 5.75 -5.09 -23.10
N ARG A 4 5.98 -4.97 -21.79
CA ARG A 4 6.46 -3.73 -21.18
C ARG A 4 7.88 -3.49 -21.66
N ILE A 5 8.08 -2.40 -22.40
CA ILE A 5 9.40 -2.01 -22.92
C ILE A 5 10.33 -1.73 -21.72
N PRO A 6 11.50 -2.39 -21.63
CA PRO A 6 12.48 -2.16 -20.58
C PRO A 6 12.90 -0.69 -20.49
N GLU A 7 13.30 -0.22 -19.30
CA GLU A 7 13.68 1.19 -19.12
C GLU A 7 14.95 1.53 -19.93
N GLU A 8 15.90 0.61 -20.02
CA GLU A 8 17.09 0.73 -20.88
C GLU A 8 16.70 0.93 -22.35
N THR A 9 15.75 0.14 -22.85
CA THR A 9 15.24 0.30 -24.23
C THR A 9 14.53 1.65 -24.41
N ARG A 10 13.89 2.21 -23.37
CA ARG A 10 13.30 3.55 -23.43
C ARG A 10 14.36 4.64 -23.46
N GLU A 11 15.40 4.52 -22.66
CA GLU A 11 16.54 5.44 -22.70
C GLU A 11 17.26 5.37 -24.04
N GLU A 12 17.37 4.18 -24.62
CA GLU A 12 17.95 4.00 -25.96
C GLU A 12 17.06 4.62 -27.06
N ILE A 13 15.74 4.43 -27.00
CA ILE A 13 14.78 5.13 -27.88
C ILE A 13 14.96 6.65 -27.76
N LYS A 14 15.15 7.18 -26.55
CA LYS A 14 15.39 8.62 -26.34
C LYS A 14 16.72 9.05 -26.92
N ARG A 15 17.81 8.31 -26.66
CA ARG A 15 19.15 8.59 -27.19
C ARG A 15 19.17 8.61 -28.71
N LEU A 16 18.55 7.62 -29.35
CA LEU A 16 18.45 7.53 -30.80
C LEU A 16 17.59 8.65 -31.42
N TYR A 17 16.61 9.15 -30.66
CA TYR A 17 15.80 10.28 -31.08
C TYR A 17 16.54 11.62 -30.90
N ASP A 18 17.22 11.80 -29.77
CA ASP A 18 17.89 13.05 -29.38
C ASP A 18 19.25 13.24 -30.09
N SER A 19 19.86 12.18 -30.64
CA SER A 19 21.15 12.21 -31.35
C SER A 19 21.14 12.94 -32.70
N GLY A 20 20.04 13.64 -33.03
CA GLY A 20 20.03 14.71 -34.04
C GLY A 20 20.09 14.29 -35.51
N ASN A 21 20.26 13.01 -35.84
CA ASN A 21 20.47 12.56 -37.23
C ASN A 21 19.17 12.25 -38.02
N GLY A 22 18.03 12.83 -37.66
CA GLY A 22 16.78 12.64 -38.42
C GLY A 22 16.29 11.18 -38.47
N ILE A 23 16.69 10.35 -37.50
CA ILE A 23 16.28 8.96 -37.42
C ILE A 23 14.77 8.89 -37.18
N SER A 24 14.04 8.44 -38.20
CA SER A 24 12.58 8.38 -38.14
C SER A 24 12.11 7.42 -37.04
N PRO A 25 10.91 7.61 -36.45
CA PRO A 25 10.34 6.65 -35.50
C PRO A 25 10.25 5.20 -36.04
N ALA A 26 10.19 5.03 -37.36
CA ALA A 26 10.26 3.72 -38.00
C ALA A 26 11.65 3.09 -37.90
N GLU A 27 12.70 3.90 -38.06
CA GLU A 27 14.07 3.42 -37.94
C GLU A 27 14.45 3.12 -36.48
N ILE A 28 14.02 3.94 -35.53
CA ILE A 28 14.21 3.67 -34.10
C ILE A 28 13.48 2.37 -33.70
N ALA A 29 12.28 2.13 -34.24
CA ALA A 29 11.54 0.89 -34.01
C ALA A 29 12.29 -0.34 -34.54
N ARG A 30 12.91 -0.23 -35.72
CA ARG A 30 13.77 -1.29 -36.28
C ARG A 30 14.98 -1.57 -35.38
N GLN A 31 15.69 -0.52 -34.97
CA GLN A 31 16.94 -0.65 -34.19
C GLN A 31 16.71 -1.18 -32.77
N THR A 32 15.59 -0.81 -32.15
CA THR A 32 15.29 -1.18 -30.76
C THR A 32 14.44 -2.44 -30.62
N GLY A 33 13.95 -3.01 -31.74
CA GLY A 33 13.04 -4.15 -31.75
C GLY A 33 11.67 -3.85 -31.11
N VAL A 34 11.35 -2.57 -30.91
CA VAL A 34 10.11 -2.09 -30.30
C VAL A 34 9.10 -1.78 -31.41
N SER A 35 7.81 -2.03 -31.15
CA SER A 35 6.78 -1.70 -32.14
C SER A 35 6.78 -0.21 -32.49
N TYR A 36 6.60 0.10 -33.78
CA TYR A 36 6.51 1.48 -34.29
C TYR A 36 5.54 2.33 -33.46
N GLY A 37 4.35 1.80 -33.14
CA GLY A 37 3.35 2.52 -32.34
C GLY A 37 3.86 2.93 -30.95
N SER A 38 4.71 2.11 -30.33
CA SER A 38 5.29 2.44 -29.02
C SER A 38 6.38 3.49 -29.14
N VAL A 39 7.26 3.37 -30.15
CA VAL A 39 8.29 4.39 -30.44
C VAL A 39 7.67 5.72 -30.81
N TYR A 40 6.69 5.71 -31.72
CA TYR A 40 5.93 6.89 -32.13
C TYR A 40 5.23 7.54 -30.93
N GLY A 41 4.62 6.74 -30.04
CA GLY A 41 4.02 7.25 -28.80
C GLY A 41 5.04 7.94 -27.87
N MET A 42 6.28 7.46 -27.80
CA MET A 42 7.33 8.04 -26.97
C MET A 42 7.93 9.33 -27.57
N THR A 43 8.07 9.38 -28.90
CA THR A 43 8.74 10.49 -29.60
C THR A 43 7.78 11.62 -29.98
N ARG A 44 6.48 11.34 -30.19
CA ARG A 44 5.49 12.36 -30.58
C ARG A 44 5.30 13.47 -29.56
N ALA A 45 5.40 13.19 -28.25
CA ALA A 45 5.36 14.25 -27.24
C ALA A 45 6.55 15.21 -27.38
N ARG A 46 7.73 14.66 -27.67
CA ARG A 46 8.98 15.41 -27.90
C ARG A 46 9.01 16.18 -29.21
N GLN A 47 8.05 15.96 -30.11
CA GLN A 47 7.85 16.76 -31.33
C GLN A 47 6.96 17.97 -31.08
N ARG A 48 6.21 18.00 -29.97
CA ARG A 48 5.30 19.10 -29.66
C ARG A 48 6.04 20.16 -28.88
N ILE A 49 5.92 21.40 -29.33
CA ILE A 49 6.41 22.56 -28.60
C ILE A 49 5.42 22.87 -27.48
N ASN A 50 5.93 22.98 -26.25
CA ASN A 50 5.20 23.48 -25.11
C ASN A 50 5.04 25.01 -25.28
N PRO A 51 3.81 25.51 -25.45
CA PRO A 51 3.60 26.94 -25.68
C PRO A 51 3.96 27.81 -24.46
N GLU A 52 4.02 27.24 -23.25
CA GLU A 52 4.40 27.95 -22.04
C GLU A 52 5.92 28.19 -21.96
N THR A 53 6.73 27.31 -22.54
CA THR A 53 8.20 27.35 -22.40
C THR A 53 8.94 27.56 -23.71
N GLY A 54 8.26 27.42 -24.85
CA GLY A 54 8.86 27.42 -26.19
C GLY A 54 9.74 26.21 -26.49
N LYS A 55 9.86 25.24 -25.57
CA LYS A 55 10.67 24.02 -25.71
C LYS A 55 9.81 22.81 -25.98
N THR A 56 10.37 21.72 -26.50
CA THR A 56 9.64 20.47 -26.66
C THR A 56 9.37 19.80 -25.30
N PHE A 57 8.28 19.03 -25.19
CA PHE A 57 8.02 18.26 -23.96
C PHE A 57 9.07 17.16 -23.79
N ALA A 58 9.67 17.04 -22.61
CA ALA A 58 10.67 16.03 -22.30
C ALA A 58 10.08 14.60 -22.21
N SER A 59 8.76 14.48 -21.96
CA SER A 59 8.07 13.19 -21.86
C SER A 59 6.57 13.24 -22.17
N GLN A 60 5.99 12.08 -22.43
CA GLN A 60 4.52 11.91 -22.53
C GLN A 60 3.80 12.27 -21.23
N THR A 61 4.44 12.06 -20.07
CA THR A 61 3.89 12.44 -18.76
C THR A 61 3.77 13.96 -18.65
N GLU A 62 4.86 14.68 -18.97
CA GLU A 62 4.87 16.14 -18.96
C GLU A 62 3.82 16.73 -19.92
N TYR A 63 3.73 16.18 -21.13
CA TYR A 63 2.69 16.58 -22.08
C TYR A 63 1.27 16.32 -21.53
N GLY A 64 1.05 15.18 -20.87
CA GLY A 64 -0.23 14.87 -20.22
C GLY A 64 -0.56 15.80 -19.05
N ASP A 65 0.45 16.23 -18.29
CA ASP A 65 0.28 17.18 -17.19
C ASP A 65 -0.03 18.59 -17.73
N TYR A 66 0.66 19.02 -18.78
CA TYR A 66 0.33 20.24 -19.52
C TYR A 66 -1.13 20.21 -19.99
N LEU A 67 -1.56 19.16 -20.71
CA LEU A 67 -2.95 19.02 -21.14
C LEU A 67 -3.95 19.02 -19.99
N THR A 68 -3.54 18.60 -18.80
CA THR A 68 -4.40 18.67 -17.61
C THR A 68 -4.53 20.12 -17.11
N ARG A 69 -3.43 20.88 -17.09
CA ARG A 69 -3.43 22.31 -16.74
C ARG A 69 -4.15 23.18 -17.75
N GLN A 70 -4.43 22.69 -18.96
CA GLN A 70 -5.29 23.39 -19.92
C GLN A 70 -6.78 23.13 -19.70
N ARG A 71 -7.16 22.21 -18.80
CA ARG A 71 -8.56 21.93 -18.47
C ARG A 71 -8.98 22.78 -17.28
N ILE A 72 -10.10 23.48 -17.43
CA ILE A 72 -10.72 24.24 -16.35
C ILE A 72 -11.52 23.29 -15.45
N ASN A 73 -11.29 23.40 -14.15
CA ASN A 73 -12.09 22.76 -13.12
C ASN A 73 -13.39 23.56 -12.95
N PRO A 74 -14.57 22.98 -13.27
CA PRO A 74 -15.85 23.70 -13.17
C PRO A 74 -16.28 23.99 -11.72
N GLU A 75 -15.63 23.38 -10.72
CA GLU A 75 -15.92 23.67 -9.30
C GLU A 75 -15.19 24.91 -8.78
N THR A 76 -14.10 25.33 -9.45
CA THR A 76 -13.23 26.41 -8.97
C THR A 76 -12.96 27.48 -10.01
N ASP A 77 -13.42 27.28 -11.25
CA ASP A 77 -13.11 28.07 -12.44
C ASP A 77 -11.60 28.28 -12.70
N LYS A 78 -10.77 27.40 -12.14
CA LYS A 78 -9.31 27.42 -12.28
C LYS A 78 -8.83 26.17 -13.01
N PRO A 79 -7.68 26.22 -13.69
CA PRO A 79 -7.15 25.01 -14.29
C PRO A 79 -6.70 23.99 -13.24
N PHE A 80 -6.80 22.70 -13.56
CA PHE A 80 -6.32 21.64 -12.67
C PHE A 80 -4.80 21.74 -12.46
N ALA A 81 -4.34 21.73 -11.22
CA ALA A 81 -2.92 21.83 -10.89
C ALA A 81 -2.14 20.55 -11.27
N SER A 82 -2.84 19.40 -11.30
CA SER A 82 -2.22 18.11 -11.63
C SER A 82 -3.19 17.10 -12.25
N ARG A 83 -2.64 16.10 -12.92
CA ARG A 83 -3.40 14.91 -13.35
C ARG A 83 -4.10 14.19 -12.20
N GLY A 84 -3.50 14.17 -11.01
CA GLY A 84 -4.10 13.57 -9.82
C GLY A 84 -5.39 14.28 -9.43
N GLU A 85 -5.36 15.61 -9.35
CA GLU A 85 -6.53 16.43 -9.04
C GLU A 85 -7.65 16.23 -10.07
N TYR A 86 -7.32 16.23 -11.36
CA TYR A 86 -8.29 15.97 -12.42
C TYR A 86 -8.95 14.58 -12.31
N LEU A 87 -8.19 13.55 -11.94
CA LEU A 87 -8.73 12.20 -11.74
C LEU A 87 -9.61 12.09 -10.50
N GLU A 88 -9.28 12.82 -9.42
CA GLU A 88 -10.13 12.93 -8.23
C GLU A 88 -11.44 13.64 -8.57
N PHE A 89 -11.38 14.78 -9.25
CA PHE A 89 -12.58 15.47 -9.77
C PHE A 89 -13.44 14.51 -10.60
N ARG A 90 -12.85 13.83 -11.60
CA ARG A 90 -13.59 12.86 -12.42
C ARG A 90 -14.18 11.70 -11.62
N THR A 91 -13.57 11.34 -10.50
CA THR A 91 -14.12 10.31 -9.61
C THR A 91 -15.35 10.84 -8.87
N ARG A 92 -15.26 12.07 -8.34
CA ARG A 92 -16.38 12.76 -7.69
C ARG A 92 -17.55 13.06 -8.63
N GLN A 93 -17.36 12.98 -9.94
CA GLN A 93 -18.45 13.08 -10.93
C GLN A 93 -19.13 11.72 -11.22
N ARG A 94 -18.63 10.61 -10.67
CA ARG A 94 -19.25 9.29 -10.84
C ARG A 94 -20.19 9.01 -9.68
N ILE A 95 -21.39 8.55 -10.00
CA ILE A 95 -22.37 8.10 -9.00
C ILE A 95 -22.03 6.68 -8.57
N ASN A 96 -21.98 6.47 -7.26
CA ASN A 96 -21.90 5.17 -6.64
C ASN A 96 -23.30 4.53 -6.67
N PRO A 97 -23.52 3.44 -7.44
CA PRO A 97 -24.84 2.82 -7.57
C PRO A 97 -25.34 2.15 -6.28
N GLU A 98 -24.49 1.97 -5.26
CA GLU A 98 -24.90 1.42 -3.97
C GLU A 98 -25.50 2.49 -3.03
N THR A 99 -25.24 3.78 -3.30
CA THR A 99 -25.64 4.88 -2.42
C THR A 99 -26.37 6.01 -3.13
N ASP A 100 -26.43 5.96 -4.46
CA ASP A 100 -26.91 7.03 -5.36
C ASP A 100 -26.23 8.40 -5.13
N LYS A 101 -25.05 8.40 -4.50
CA LYS A 101 -24.23 9.59 -4.24
C LYS A 101 -22.92 9.52 -5.02
N PRO A 102 -22.29 10.65 -5.31
CA PRO A 102 -20.98 10.61 -5.94
C PRO A 102 -19.91 10.02 -5.01
N PHE A 103 -18.91 9.35 -5.56
CA PHE A 103 -17.78 8.83 -4.78
C PHE A 103 -17.01 9.97 -4.11
N ALA A 104 -16.70 9.85 -2.83
CA ALA A 104 -15.97 10.88 -2.08
C ALA A 104 -14.48 10.94 -2.45
N SER A 105 -13.92 9.82 -2.95
CA SER A 105 -12.52 9.75 -3.36
C SER A 105 -12.26 8.67 -4.39
N ARG A 106 -11.10 8.76 -5.06
CA ARG A 106 -10.58 7.67 -5.90
C ARG A 106 -10.43 6.35 -5.16
N GLY A 107 -10.00 6.36 -3.90
CA GLY A 107 -9.86 5.14 -3.10
C GLY A 107 -11.19 4.42 -2.91
N GLU A 108 -12.25 5.16 -2.58
CA GLU A 108 -13.60 4.60 -2.45
C GLU A 108 -14.09 3.97 -3.78
N TYR A 109 -13.87 4.67 -4.90
CA TYR A 109 -14.24 4.15 -6.21
C TYR A 109 -13.48 2.88 -6.58
N LEU A 110 -12.20 2.79 -6.23
CA LEU A 110 -11.39 1.59 -6.49
C LEU A 110 -11.81 0.42 -5.62
N GLU A 111 -12.14 0.66 -4.35
CA GLU A 111 -12.73 -0.33 -3.44
C GLU A 111 -14.05 -0.88 -3.98
N PHE A 112 -14.96 0.01 -4.41
CA PHE A 112 -16.20 -0.38 -5.09
C PHE A 112 -15.89 -1.25 -6.32
N ARG A 113 -15.00 -0.80 -7.21
CA ARG A 113 -14.65 -1.57 -8.42
C ARG A 113 -14.04 -2.94 -8.13
N ALA A 114 -13.31 -3.08 -7.03
CA ALA A 114 -12.77 -4.37 -6.61
C ALA A 114 -13.89 -5.32 -6.20
N ARG A 115 -14.87 -4.85 -5.42
CA ARG A 115 -16.05 -5.62 -5.01
C ARG A 115 -16.98 -6.00 -6.15
N GLN A 116 -16.91 -5.32 -7.30
CA GLN A 116 -17.66 -5.71 -8.49
C GLN A 116 -16.98 -6.82 -9.31
N ARG A 117 -15.77 -7.25 -8.94
CA ARG A 117 -15.03 -8.33 -9.63
C ARG A 117 -15.15 -9.62 -8.84
N ILE A 118 -15.38 -10.72 -9.54
CA ILE A 118 -15.36 -12.06 -8.96
C ILE A 118 -13.92 -12.57 -8.89
N ASN A 119 -13.54 -13.07 -7.72
CA ASN A 119 -12.30 -13.78 -7.49
C ASN A 119 -12.46 -15.23 -8.00
N PRO A 120 -11.76 -15.61 -9.09
CA PRO A 120 -11.91 -16.95 -9.67
C PRO A 120 -11.33 -18.08 -8.80
N GLU A 121 -10.60 -17.77 -7.74
CA GLU A 121 -10.13 -18.77 -6.76
C GLU A 121 -11.21 -19.15 -5.74
N THR A 122 -12.23 -18.31 -5.57
CA THR A 122 -13.26 -18.48 -4.51
C THR A 122 -14.70 -18.35 -4.99
N ASP A 123 -14.89 -17.99 -6.26
CA ASP A 123 -16.17 -17.64 -6.89
C ASP A 123 -16.98 -16.56 -6.14
N LYS A 124 -16.28 -15.72 -5.36
CA LYS A 124 -16.87 -14.63 -4.58
C LYS A 124 -16.29 -13.29 -5.00
N PRO A 125 -17.00 -12.17 -4.79
CA PRO A 125 -16.42 -10.87 -5.05
C PRO A 125 -15.24 -10.57 -4.11
N PHE A 126 -14.25 -9.81 -4.58
CA PHE A 126 -13.14 -9.38 -3.72
C PHE A 126 -13.66 -8.49 -2.58
N ALA A 127 -13.19 -8.70 -1.35
CA ALA A 127 -13.61 -7.92 -0.20
C ALA A 127 -12.98 -6.51 -0.18
N SER A 128 -11.84 -6.33 -0.86
CA SER A 128 -11.15 -5.04 -0.93
C SER A 128 -10.28 -4.88 -2.19
N GLU A 129 -9.91 -3.64 -2.50
CA GLU A 129 -8.89 -3.33 -3.52
C GLU A 129 -7.57 -4.05 -3.22
N LYS A 130 -7.14 -4.06 -1.96
CA LYS A 130 -5.90 -4.74 -1.55
C LYS A 130 -5.94 -6.24 -1.87
N GLU A 131 -7.05 -6.91 -1.59
CA GLU A 131 -7.21 -8.33 -1.91
C GLU A 131 -7.14 -8.58 -3.42
N TYR A 132 -7.79 -7.72 -4.20
CA TYR A 132 -7.72 -7.79 -5.66
C TYR A 132 -6.29 -7.58 -6.19
N GLU A 133 -5.55 -6.62 -5.64
CA GLU A 133 -4.14 -6.40 -5.97
C GLU A 133 -3.26 -7.61 -5.61
N ASP A 134 -3.42 -8.17 -4.42
CA ASP A 134 -2.69 -9.36 -3.97
C ASP A 134 -3.01 -10.57 -4.87
N TYR A 135 -4.26 -10.73 -5.30
CA TYR A 135 -4.65 -11.73 -6.30
C TYR A 135 -3.92 -11.53 -7.64
N LEU A 136 -3.89 -10.31 -8.18
CA LEU A 136 -3.18 -10.02 -9.44
C LEU A 136 -1.69 -10.35 -9.36
N VAL A 137 -1.09 -10.24 -8.18
CA VAL A 137 0.30 -10.62 -7.94
C VAL A 137 0.48 -12.14 -7.95
N ARG A 138 -0.44 -12.87 -7.33
CA ARG A 138 -0.48 -14.35 -7.38
C ARG A 138 -0.72 -14.91 -8.77
N GLN A 139 -1.21 -14.11 -9.71
CA GLN A 139 -1.28 -14.53 -11.12
C GLN A 139 0.06 -14.37 -11.86
N LYS A 140 1.07 -13.75 -11.26
CA LYS A 140 2.40 -13.62 -11.84
C LYS A 140 3.27 -14.79 -11.41
N VAL A 141 3.93 -15.41 -12.39
CA VAL A 141 4.90 -16.49 -12.17
C VAL A 141 6.29 -15.89 -11.95
N ASN A 142 6.94 -16.32 -10.88
CA ASN A 142 8.35 -16.05 -10.65
C ASN A 142 9.18 -16.91 -11.63
N PRO A 143 9.94 -16.29 -12.56
CA PRO A 143 10.71 -17.03 -13.55
C PRO A 143 11.87 -17.83 -12.94
N GLU A 144 12.32 -17.49 -11.73
CA GLU A 144 13.41 -18.21 -11.05
C GLU A 144 12.93 -19.52 -10.41
N THR A 145 11.68 -19.55 -9.93
CA THR A 145 11.16 -20.71 -9.18
C THR A 145 10.06 -21.47 -9.92
N GLY A 146 9.50 -20.89 -10.99
CA GLY A 146 8.33 -21.41 -11.70
C GLY A 146 7.03 -21.34 -10.90
N LYS A 147 7.05 -20.81 -9.66
CA LYS A 147 5.88 -20.66 -8.78
C LYS A 147 5.30 -19.26 -8.87
N THR A 148 4.05 -19.10 -8.49
CA THR A 148 3.44 -17.77 -8.38
C THR A 148 3.93 -17.03 -7.15
N PHE A 149 3.92 -15.69 -7.20
CA PHE A 149 4.27 -14.87 -6.03
C PHE A 149 3.14 -14.92 -4.98
N ALA A 150 3.47 -15.21 -3.72
CA ALA A 150 2.49 -15.30 -2.65
C ALA A 150 1.95 -13.93 -2.21
N SER A 151 2.74 -12.86 -2.41
CA SER A 151 2.37 -11.50 -2.00
C SER A 151 3.04 -10.40 -2.83
N GLN A 152 2.48 -9.18 -2.75
CA GLN A 152 3.08 -7.98 -3.33
C GLN A 152 4.48 -7.67 -2.77
N THR A 153 4.75 -8.02 -1.50
CA THR A 153 6.07 -7.85 -0.88
C THR A 153 7.09 -8.75 -1.58
N GLU A 154 6.78 -10.03 -1.73
CA GLU A 154 7.66 -11.00 -2.39
C GLU A 154 7.92 -10.59 -3.85
N TYR A 155 6.88 -10.18 -4.59
CA TYR A 155 7.03 -9.69 -5.95
C TYR A 155 7.92 -8.44 -6.03
N GLY A 156 7.78 -7.52 -5.07
CA GLY A 156 8.61 -6.33 -4.95
C GLY A 156 10.07 -6.64 -4.64
N ASP A 157 10.34 -7.65 -3.80
CA ASP A 157 11.69 -8.10 -3.48
C ASP A 157 12.35 -8.77 -4.70
N TYR A 158 11.60 -9.61 -5.41
CA TYR A 158 12.04 -10.17 -6.70
C TYR A 158 12.44 -9.06 -7.69
N LEU A 159 11.57 -8.07 -7.92
CA LEU A 159 11.88 -6.94 -8.80
C LEU A 159 13.09 -6.12 -8.35
N THR A 160 13.39 -6.13 -7.05
CA THR A 160 14.58 -5.46 -6.53
C THR A 160 15.84 -6.26 -6.84
N ARG A 161 15.80 -7.58 -6.70
CA ARG A 161 16.92 -8.46 -7.08
C ARG A 161 17.21 -8.45 -8.57
N GLN A 162 16.23 -8.11 -9.42
CA GLN A 162 16.48 -7.91 -10.84
C GLN A 162 17.24 -6.60 -11.16
N ARG A 163 17.46 -5.73 -10.17
CA ARG A 163 18.21 -4.48 -10.36
C ARG A 163 19.66 -4.69 -9.96
N ILE A 164 20.57 -4.26 -10.83
CA ILE A 164 21.99 -4.25 -10.54
C ILE A 164 22.35 -2.98 -9.77
N ASN A 165 23.11 -3.16 -8.69
CA ASN A 165 23.72 -2.09 -7.96
C ASN A 165 24.98 -1.63 -8.73
N PRO A 166 25.01 -0.38 -9.25
CA PRO A 166 26.14 0.10 -10.03
C PRO A 166 27.42 0.31 -9.20
N GLU A 167 27.35 0.29 -7.86
CA GLU A 167 28.53 0.38 -6.98
C GLU A 167 29.23 -0.97 -6.81
N THR A 168 28.53 -2.09 -7.03
CA THR A 168 29.04 -3.44 -6.74
C THR A 168 28.93 -4.42 -7.91
N ASP A 169 28.29 -3.99 -9.01
CA ASP A 169 27.92 -4.81 -10.17
C ASP A 169 27.14 -6.08 -9.81
N LYS A 170 26.45 -6.08 -8.66
CA LYS A 170 25.65 -7.21 -8.16
C LYS A 170 24.18 -6.82 -7.99
N PRO A 171 23.25 -7.77 -8.11
CA PRO A 171 21.87 -7.61 -7.66
C PRO A 171 21.73 -7.02 -6.25
N PHE A 172 20.77 -6.11 -6.05
CA PHE A 172 20.38 -5.72 -4.68
C PHE A 172 19.80 -6.92 -3.94
N ALA A 173 20.30 -7.21 -2.74
CA ALA A 173 19.83 -8.33 -1.91
C ALA A 173 18.42 -8.09 -1.36
N SER A 174 18.04 -6.83 -1.16
CA SER A 174 16.73 -6.46 -0.60
C SER A 174 16.25 -5.09 -1.07
N ARG A 175 14.94 -4.85 -0.92
CA ARG A 175 14.33 -3.53 -1.08
C ARG A 175 14.97 -2.46 -0.17
N GLY A 176 15.37 -2.84 1.04
CA GLY A 176 16.02 -1.93 1.99
C GLY A 176 17.36 -1.42 1.46
N GLU A 177 18.18 -2.32 0.93
CA GLU A 177 19.47 -1.98 0.31
C GLU A 177 19.30 -1.06 -0.90
N TYR A 178 18.35 -1.37 -1.79
CA TYR A 178 18.05 -0.52 -2.94
C TYR A 178 17.60 0.91 -2.52
N LEU A 179 16.80 1.01 -1.46
CA LEU A 179 16.36 2.31 -0.94
C LEU A 179 17.52 3.10 -0.31
N GLU A 180 18.43 2.43 0.40
CA GLU A 180 19.65 3.05 0.93
C GLU A 180 20.52 3.59 -0.21
N PHE A 181 20.82 2.77 -1.22
CA PHE A 181 21.54 3.20 -2.42
C PHE A 181 20.89 4.44 -3.04
N ARG A 182 19.57 4.41 -3.28
CA ARG A 182 18.84 5.55 -3.85
C ARG A 182 18.90 6.82 -3.00
N VAL A 183 19.09 6.70 -1.69
CA VAL A 183 19.29 7.86 -0.82
C VAL A 183 20.71 8.38 -0.93
N ARG A 184 21.71 7.50 -1.03
CA ARG A 184 23.09 7.91 -1.31
C ARG A 184 23.23 8.65 -2.62
N GLN A 185 22.39 8.37 -3.61
CA GLN A 185 22.38 9.14 -4.86
C GLN A 185 21.78 10.55 -4.73
N LYS A 186 21.27 10.95 -3.55
CA LYS A 186 20.72 12.29 -3.32
C LYS A 186 21.71 13.17 -2.58
N VAL A 187 21.85 14.41 -3.04
CA VAL A 187 22.63 15.45 -2.37
C VAL A 187 21.84 16.03 -1.21
N ASN A 188 22.49 16.16 -0.07
CA ASN A 188 22.03 16.90 1.08
C ASN A 188 22.23 18.41 0.83
N PRO A 189 21.15 19.21 0.76
CA PRO A 189 21.26 20.65 0.51
C PRO A 189 22.01 21.43 1.60
N GLU A 190 22.10 20.90 2.83
CA GLU A 190 22.81 21.55 3.93
C GLU A 190 24.33 21.42 3.80
N THR A 191 24.82 20.29 3.29
CA THR A 191 26.27 19.99 3.24
C THR A 191 26.85 20.02 1.84
N GLY A 192 26.01 19.93 0.80
CA GLY A 192 26.45 19.73 -0.58
C GLY A 192 26.97 18.32 -0.88
N GLU A 193 27.06 17.44 0.14
CA GLU A 193 27.47 16.05 -0.01
C GLU A 193 26.27 15.12 -0.22
N HIS A 194 26.51 13.93 -0.72
CA HIS A 194 25.51 12.87 -0.78
C HIS A 194 25.10 12.39 0.63
N PHE A 195 23.82 12.07 0.83
CA PHE A 195 23.37 11.46 2.09
C PHE A 195 24.07 10.11 2.30
N LYS A 196 24.56 9.82 3.50
CA LYS A 196 25.25 8.56 3.83
C LYS A 196 24.26 7.42 4.13
N SER A 197 23.05 7.77 4.58
CA SER A 197 22.01 6.79 4.91
C SER A 197 20.57 7.34 4.83
N LEU A 198 19.59 6.42 4.82
CA LEU A 198 18.18 6.75 5.01
C LEU A 198 17.94 7.52 6.32
N SER A 199 18.61 7.13 7.40
CA SER A 199 18.48 7.77 8.73
C SER A 199 18.93 9.23 8.69
N GLU A 200 20.08 9.51 8.07
CA GLU A 200 20.57 10.88 7.90
C GLU A 200 19.58 11.73 7.11
N ARG A 201 19.07 11.21 5.98
CA ARG A 201 18.06 11.91 5.17
C ARG A 201 16.77 12.17 5.94
N GLN A 202 16.33 11.23 6.77
CA GLN A 202 15.15 11.42 7.60
C GLN A 202 15.39 12.47 8.70
N GLY A 203 16.59 12.51 9.28
CA GLY A 203 17.04 13.58 10.16
C GLY A 203 17.00 14.96 9.49
N TYR A 204 17.54 15.08 8.29
CA TYR A 204 17.43 16.28 7.47
C TYR A 204 15.97 16.70 7.25
N LEU A 205 15.11 15.79 6.79
CA LEU A 205 13.68 16.09 6.57
C LEU A 205 12.93 16.50 7.84
N ALA A 206 13.36 16.03 9.01
CA ALA A 206 12.82 16.49 10.28
C ALA A 206 13.24 17.93 10.58
N ARG A 207 14.51 18.29 10.34
CA ARG A 207 15.02 19.67 10.47
C ARG A 207 14.39 20.67 9.51
N GLN A 208 13.78 20.20 8.42
CA GLN A 208 13.03 21.07 7.51
C GLN A 208 11.59 21.35 7.97
N ARG A 209 11.15 20.76 9.10
CA ARG A 209 9.82 20.97 9.67
C ARG A 209 9.92 21.89 10.87
N ILE A 210 8.99 22.83 10.99
CA ILE A 210 8.86 23.69 12.15
C ILE A 210 8.07 22.98 13.24
N ASN A 211 8.60 23.01 14.46
CA ASN A 211 7.91 22.58 15.65
C ASN A 211 6.93 23.69 16.07
N PRO A 212 5.60 23.44 16.06
CA PRO A 212 4.61 24.47 16.42
C PRO A 212 4.62 24.84 17.91
N GLU A 213 5.31 24.08 18.77
CA GLU A 213 5.44 24.40 20.19
C GLU A 213 6.57 25.40 20.47
N THR A 214 7.56 25.49 19.57
CA THR A 214 8.77 26.31 19.78
C THR A 214 9.03 27.31 18.66
N ASP A 215 8.25 27.26 17.58
CA ASP A 215 8.45 27.99 16.31
C ASP A 215 9.85 27.83 15.70
N LYS A 216 10.57 26.77 16.11
CA LYS A 216 11.91 26.43 15.62
C LYS A 216 11.87 25.11 14.86
N PRO A 217 12.81 24.87 13.93
CA PRO A 217 12.90 23.56 13.31
C PRO A 217 13.26 22.47 14.32
N PHE A 218 12.77 21.24 14.12
CA PHE A 218 13.16 20.10 14.97
C PHE A 218 14.67 19.86 14.85
N ALA A 219 15.38 19.61 15.94
CA ALA A 219 16.82 19.34 15.91
C ALA A 219 17.14 17.94 15.35
N SER A 220 16.21 16.99 15.47
CA SER A 220 16.41 15.62 15.00
C SER A 220 15.11 14.92 14.60
N GLN A 221 15.26 13.80 13.89
CA GLN A 221 14.13 12.90 13.62
C GLN A 221 13.52 12.34 14.91
N LYS A 222 14.34 12.02 15.91
CA LYS A 222 13.86 11.47 17.18
C LYS A 222 12.93 12.47 17.86
N GLU A 223 13.35 13.73 17.95
CA GLU A 223 12.52 14.81 18.51
C GLU A 223 11.21 14.97 17.73
N TYR A 224 11.27 14.97 16.39
CA TYR A 224 10.08 15.03 15.56
C TYR A 224 9.11 13.86 15.80
N LEU A 225 9.62 12.64 15.97
CA LEU A 225 8.80 11.46 16.27
C LEU A 225 8.20 11.54 17.67
N GLU A 226 8.95 12.00 18.67
CA GLU A 226 8.45 12.24 20.03
C GLU A 226 7.30 13.26 20.03
N PHE A 227 7.49 14.40 19.36
CA PHE A 227 6.42 15.37 19.17
C PHE A 227 5.19 14.73 18.52
N ARG A 228 5.37 14.00 17.41
CA ARG A 228 4.25 13.35 16.71
C ARG A 228 3.52 12.32 17.57
N ALA A 229 4.22 11.62 18.46
CA ALA A 229 3.60 10.69 19.39
C ALA A 229 2.69 11.44 20.37
N ARG A 230 3.16 12.55 20.94
CA ARG A 230 2.38 13.40 21.86
C ARG A 230 1.18 14.08 21.21
N GLN A 231 1.15 14.19 19.88
CA GLN A 231 -0.03 14.67 19.16
C GLN A 231 -1.10 13.58 18.93
N ARG A 232 -0.83 12.32 19.29
CA ARG A 232 -1.77 11.21 19.14
C ARG A 232 -2.44 10.92 20.47
N ILE A 233 -3.75 10.75 20.45
CA ILE A 233 -4.52 10.29 21.60
C ILE A 233 -4.39 8.79 21.75
N ASN A 234 -4.07 8.35 22.97
CA ASN A 234 -4.09 6.95 23.36
C ASN A 234 -5.55 6.53 23.62
N PRO A 235 -6.11 5.61 22.82
CA PRO A 235 -7.50 5.18 22.98
C PRO A 235 -7.77 4.40 24.28
N GLU A 236 -6.74 3.98 25.01
CA GLU A 236 -6.89 3.29 26.30
C GLU A 236 -7.05 4.26 27.48
N THR A 237 -6.59 5.50 27.33
CA THR A 237 -6.54 6.48 28.42
C THR A 237 -7.23 7.81 28.09
N ASP A 238 -7.64 8.00 26.84
CA ASP A 238 -8.14 9.26 26.25
C ASP A 238 -7.18 10.45 26.44
N LYS A 239 -5.91 10.17 26.72
CA LYS A 239 -4.84 11.15 26.89
C LYS A 239 -3.81 11.00 25.78
N PRO A 240 -3.06 12.07 25.44
CA PRO A 240 -1.99 11.94 24.48
C PRO A 240 -0.88 11.00 24.98
N PHE A 241 -0.18 10.31 24.07
CA PHE A 241 0.99 9.50 24.46
C PHE A 241 2.09 10.40 25.05
N ALA A 242 2.70 10.01 26.16
CA ALA A 242 3.77 10.78 26.80
C ALA A 242 5.08 10.75 25.97
N SER A 243 5.30 9.67 25.21
CA SER A 243 6.51 9.48 24.42
C SER A 243 6.29 8.62 23.17
N GLN A 244 7.26 8.68 22.25
CA GLN A 244 7.32 7.78 21.11
C GLN A 244 7.40 6.31 21.54
N GLY A 245 8.16 5.99 22.60
CA GLY A 245 8.27 4.62 23.11
C GLY A 245 6.94 4.08 23.64
N GLU A 246 6.15 4.91 24.32
CA GLU A 246 4.80 4.53 24.76
C GLU A 246 3.88 4.24 23.56
N TYR A 247 3.89 5.12 22.56
CA TYR A 247 3.12 4.94 21.34
C TYR A 247 3.52 3.66 20.57
N GLU A 248 4.83 3.38 20.49
CA GLU A 248 5.35 2.16 19.87
C GLU A 248 4.94 0.91 20.64
N GLY A 249 5.03 0.94 21.97
CA GLY A 249 4.57 -0.14 22.85
C GLY A 249 3.08 -0.41 22.70
N TYR A 250 2.24 0.63 22.69
CA TYR A 250 0.82 0.52 22.37
C TYR A 250 0.60 -0.10 20.98
N SER A 251 1.24 0.43 19.95
CA SER A 251 1.10 -0.06 18.57
C SER A 251 1.57 -1.52 18.41
N ALA A 252 2.60 -1.94 19.14
CA ALA A 252 3.04 -3.32 19.19
C ALA A 252 1.99 -4.22 19.86
N ARG A 253 1.46 -3.83 21.03
CA ARG A 253 0.38 -4.55 21.71
C ARG A 253 -0.85 -4.70 20.82
N GLN A 254 -1.27 -3.64 20.13
CA GLN A 254 -2.42 -3.69 19.21
C GLN A 254 -2.18 -4.63 18.02
N ARG A 255 -0.95 -4.67 17.47
CA ARG A 255 -0.60 -5.64 16.41
C ARG A 255 -0.69 -7.07 16.91
N SER A 256 -0.11 -7.36 18.07
CA SER A 256 -0.15 -8.69 18.69
C SER A 256 -1.58 -9.11 19.01
N GLN A 257 -2.39 -8.21 19.57
CA GLN A 257 -3.80 -8.46 19.87
C GLN A 257 -4.59 -8.77 18.61
N LYS A 258 -4.36 -8.04 17.51
CA LYS A 258 -5.02 -8.29 16.23
C LYS A 258 -4.70 -9.67 15.65
N VAL A 259 -3.47 -10.15 15.82
CA VAL A 259 -3.08 -11.52 15.41
C VAL A 259 -3.82 -12.55 16.26
N ARG A 260 -3.74 -12.44 17.59
CA ARG A 260 -4.45 -13.34 18.52
C ARG A 260 -5.96 -13.37 18.30
N ASN A 261 -6.56 -12.21 18.04
CA ASN A 261 -8.00 -12.13 17.78
C ASN A 261 -8.39 -12.85 16.50
N ARG A 262 -7.55 -12.81 15.45
CA ARG A 262 -7.81 -13.57 14.21
C ARG A 262 -7.73 -15.07 14.46
N GLU A 263 -6.73 -15.52 15.22
CA GLU A 263 -6.58 -16.94 15.58
C GLU A 263 -7.79 -17.44 16.37
N LEU A 264 -8.23 -16.68 17.38
CA LEU A 264 -9.47 -16.96 18.11
C LEU A 264 -10.68 -17.01 17.18
N GLY A 265 -10.84 -16.03 16.30
CA GLY A 265 -11.95 -15.97 15.35
C GLY A 265 -11.99 -17.16 14.39
N ASP A 266 -10.81 -17.61 13.93
CA ASP A 266 -10.65 -18.82 13.12
C ASP A 266 -10.96 -20.10 13.91
N PHE A 267 -10.59 -20.16 15.20
CA PHE A 267 -10.94 -21.27 16.10
C PHE A 267 -12.46 -21.36 16.28
N ILE A 268 -13.13 -20.27 16.66
CA ILE A 268 -14.58 -20.22 16.85
C ILE A 268 -15.30 -20.70 15.59
N ARG A 269 -14.88 -20.20 14.40
CA ARG A 269 -15.46 -20.64 13.11
C ARG A 269 -15.32 -22.12 12.86
N ARG A 270 -14.13 -22.68 13.09
CA ARG A 270 -13.87 -24.11 12.90
C ARG A 270 -14.69 -24.95 13.86
N ARG A 271 -14.77 -24.56 15.13
CA ARG A 271 -15.50 -25.32 16.15
C ARG A 271 -17.01 -25.30 15.92
N LEU A 272 -17.59 -24.13 15.63
CA LEU A 272 -19.01 -24.00 15.27
C LEU A 272 -19.37 -24.87 14.06
N LYS A 273 -18.51 -24.86 13.03
CA LYS A 273 -18.69 -25.72 11.85
C LYS A 273 -18.65 -27.21 12.22
N TRP A 274 -17.75 -27.61 13.12
CA TRP A 274 -17.59 -29.02 13.54
C TRP A 274 -18.78 -29.52 14.36
N ILE A 275 -19.30 -28.73 15.30
CA ILE A 275 -20.51 -29.08 16.08
C ILE A 275 -21.83 -28.85 15.30
N GLY A 276 -21.78 -28.33 14.07
CA GLY A 276 -22.96 -28.07 13.26
C GLY A 276 -23.82 -26.89 13.72
N LEU A 277 -23.26 -25.97 14.52
CA LEU A 277 -23.98 -24.82 15.09
C LEU A 277 -23.52 -23.51 14.44
N ASN A 278 -24.30 -22.44 14.66
CA ASN A 278 -24.06 -21.14 14.06
C ASN A 278 -23.78 -20.04 15.11
N GLN A 279 -23.42 -18.85 14.64
CA GLN A 279 -23.08 -17.72 15.53
C GLN A 279 -24.28 -17.21 16.34
N SER A 280 -25.52 -17.39 15.85
CA SER A 280 -26.72 -17.00 16.59
C SER A 280 -26.90 -17.89 17.81
N TRP A 281 -26.76 -19.20 17.63
CA TRP A 281 -26.76 -20.16 18.73
C TRP A 281 -25.68 -19.81 19.76
N LEU A 282 -24.45 -19.54 19.30
CA LEU A 282 -23.36 -19.20 20.22
C LEU A 282 -23.65 -17.92 21.01
N ALA A 283 -24.29 -16.93 20.38
CA ALA A 283 -24.65 -15.68 21.03
C ALA A 283 -25.68 -15.90 22.15
N GLU A 284 -26.70 -16.72 21.87
CA GLU A 284 -27.71 -17.14 22.84
C GLU A 284 -27.08 -17.92 23.99
N GLU A 285 -26.24 -18.91 23.69
CA GLU A 285 -25.59 -19.79 24.67
C GLU A 285 -24.72 -19.01 25.67
N ILE A 286 -23.93 -18.05 25.18
CA ILE A 286 -23.00 -17.29 26.04
C ILE A 286 -23.64 -16.01 26.61
N GLY A 287 -24.89 -15.72 26.24
CA GLY A 287 -25.67 -14.58 26.73
C GLY A 287 -25.13 -13.22 26.26
N VAL A 288 -24.68 -13.13 25.00
CA VAL A 288 -24.22 -11.86 24.39
C VAL A 288 -24.94 -11.58 23.08
N SER A 289 -24.81 -10.35 22.56
CA SER A 289 -25.41 -10.04 21.27
C SER A 289 -24.74 -10.79 20.12
N ARG A 290 -25.52 -11.10 19.07
CA ARG A 290 -24.99 -11.67 17.82
C ARG A 290 -23.89 -10.79 17.21
N GLN A 291 -23.98 -9.47 17.40
CA GLN A 291 -22.94 -8.55 16.97
C GLN A 291 -21.62 -8.77 17.72
N ALA A 292 -21.65 -9.02 19.03
CA ALA A 292 -20.45 -9.32 19.80
C ALA A 292 -19.78 -10.61 19.30
N VAL A 293 -20.55 -11.68 19.07
CA VAL A 293 -20.03 -12.93 18.49
C VAL A 293 -19.44 -12.70 17.10
N ASN A 294 -20.10 -11.93 16.25
CA ASN A 294 -19.58 -11.59 14.92
C ASN A 294 -18.22 -10.87 15.01
N LEU A 295 -18.05 -9.95 15.98
CA LEU A 295 -16.77 -9.26 16.19
C LEU A 295 -15.67 -10.21 16.70
N TYR A 296 -16.00 -11.18 17.56
CA TYR A 296 -15.05 -12.21 17.99
C TYR A 296 -14.62 -13.08 16.81
N VAL A 297 -15.59 -13.58 16.04
CA VAL A 297 -15.36 -14.43 14.86
C VAL A 297 -14.54 -13.72 13.77
N ALA A 298 -14.78 -12.43 13.58
CA ALA A 298 -14.03 -11.59 12.65
C ALA A 298 -12.65 -11.18 13.16
N GLY A 299 -12.28 -11.55 14.40
CA GLY A 299 -11.03 -11.17 15.03
C GLY A 299 -10.89 -9.67 15.28
N LYS A 300 -12.03 -8.97 15.42
CA LYS A 300 -12.10 -7.52 15.68
C LYS A 300 -12.15 -7.20 17.18
N SER A 301 -12.60 -8.14 18.00
CA SER A 301 -12.62 -8.00 19.45
C SER A 301 -12.25 -9.33 20.12
N THR A 302 -11.93 -9.24 21.41
CA THR A 302 -11.62 -10.41 22.26
C THR A 302 -12.66 -10.46 23.37
N PRO A 303 -13.33 -11.59 23.60
CA PRO A 303 -14.14 -11.77 24.79
C PRO A 303 -13.21 -11.75 26.03
N ARG A 304 -13.70 -11.19 27.13
CA ARG A 304 -12.95 -11.06 28.39
C ARG A 304 -13.79 -11.54 29.57
N GLY A 305 -13.12 -11.92 30.64
CA GLY A 305 -13.75 -12.29 31.91
C GLY A 305 -14.78 -13.41 31.73
N GLU A 306 -15.99 -13.17 32.22
CA GLU A 306 -17.09 -14.14 32.19
C GLU A 306 -17.50 -14.55 30.76
N ASN A 307 -17.49 -13.61 29.81
CA ASN A 307 -17.83 -13.91 28.41
C ASN A 307 -16.81 -14.86 27.76
N LEU A 308 -15.54 -14.78 28.16
CA LEU A 308 -14.52 -15.72 27.69
C LEU A 308 -14.76 -17.11 28.27
N ARG A 309 -15.09 -17.21 29.56
CA ARG A 309 -15.39 -18.49 30.20
C ARG A 309 -16.60 -19.17 29.55
N ARG A 310 -17.69 -18.43 29.36
CA ARG A 310 -18.90 -18.94 28.68
C ARG A 310 -18.62 -19.36 27.25
N LEU A 311 -17.83 -18.57 26.51
CA LEU A 311 -17.39 -18.95 25.16
C LEU A 311 -16.63 -20.28 25.16
N LEU A 312 -15.69 -20.46 26.08
CA LEU A 312 -14.94 -21.70 26.20
C LEU A 312 -15.85 -22.88 26.51
N SER A 313 -16.73 -22.75 27.51
CA SER A 313 -17.68 -23.81 27.87
C SER A 313 -18.64 -24.16 26.73
N ALA A 314 -19.16 -23.17 26.01
CA ALA A 314 -20.08 -23.38 24.88
C ALA A 314 -19.39 -24.07 23.68
N LEU A 315 -18.08 -23.85 23.50
CA LEU A 315 -17.32 -24.44 22.41
C LEU A 315 -16.72 -25.81 22.78
N ASP A 316 -16.61 -26.12 24.08
CA ASP A 316 -16.10 -27.38 24.62
C ASP A 316 -17.19 -28.47 24.74
N ILE A 317 -17.95 -28.66 23.64
CA ILE A 317 -18.92 -29.76 23.57
C ILE A 317 -18.15 -31.05 23.19
N LYS A 318 -17.81 -31.80 24.25
CA LYS A 318 -17.26 -33.17 24.32
C LYS A 318 -15.72 -33.32 24.30
N GLU A 319 -15.24 -33.69 25.50
CA GLU A 319 -13.99 -34.41 25.84
C GLU A 319 -12.65 -33.68 25.69
N SER A 320 -12.46 -32.61 26.47
CA SER A 320 -11.13 -32.21 26.95
C SER A 320 -11.15 -32.18 28.49
N THR A 321 -10.33 -33.01 29.15
CA THR A 321 -10.23 -33.07 30.61
C THR A 321 -9.49 -31.87 31.24
N ASN A 322 -9.12 -30.86 30.44
CA ASN A 322 -8.52 -29.64 30.94
C ASN A 322 -9.10 -28.41 30.22
N LEU A 323 -9.91 -27.63 30.95
CA LEU A 323 -10.33 -26.31 30.47
C LEU A 323 -9.08 -25.45 30.21
N PRO A 324 -8.88 -24.90 29.00
CA PRO A 324 -7.89 -23.85 28.80
C PRO A 324 -8.28 -22.66 29.69
N LYS A 325 -7.36 -22.25 30.57
CA LYS A 325 -7.60 -21.18 31.56
C LYS A 325 -7.42 -19.80 30.96
N SER A 326 -6.85 -19.72 29.75
CA SER A 326 -6.50 -18.50 29.05
C SER A 326 -6.63 -18.64 27.53
N LEU A 327 -6.54 -17.51 26.82
CA LEU A 327 -6.50 -17.49 25.35
C LEU A 327 -5.21 -18.13 24.82
N GLU A 328 -4.15 -18.07 25.61
CA GLU A 328 -2.83 -18.64 25.36
C GLU A 328 -2.88 -20.18 25.34
N ASP A 329 -3.60 -20.79 26.28
CA ASP A 329 -3.77 -22.26 26.35
C ASP A 329 -4.50 -22.83 25.11
N LEU A 330 -5.38 -22.04 24.48
CA LEU A 330 -6.09 -22.40 23.24
C LEU A 330 -5.21 -22.31 21.99
N ILE A 331 -4.19 -21.45 22.00
CA ILE A 331 -3.29 -21.23 20.86
C ILE A 331 -2.14 -22.25 20.88
N GLU A 332 -1.74 -22.72 22.07
CA GLU A 332 -0.71 -23.75 22.26
C GLU A 332 -1.18 -25.19 21.99
N GLU A 333 -2.48 -25.47 21.93
CA GLU A 333 -3.05 -26.76 21.46
C GLU A 333 -2.83 -27.02 19.95
N ARG A 334 -1.80 -26.39 19.36
CA ARG A 334 -1.41 -26.43 17.95
C ARG A 334 0.05 -26.84 17.72
N LEU A 335 0.62 -27.61 18.65
CA LEU A 335 1.67 -28.59 18.41
C LEU A 335 1.14 -29.96 18.82
#